data_AF-A0A918MUV8-F1
#
_entry.id   AF-A0A918MUV8-F1
#
_cell.length_a   1.000
_cell.length_b   1.000
_cell.length_c   1.000
_cell.angle_alpha   90.00
_cell.angle_beta   90.00
_cell.angle_gamma   90.00
#
_symmetry.space_group_name_H-M   'P 1'
#
loop_
_entity.id
_entity.type
_entity.pdbx_description
1 polymer ?
#
loop_
_entity_poly.entity_id
_entity_poly.type
_entity_poly.pdbx_seq_one_letter_code
_entity_poly.pdbx_strand_id
1 'polypeptide(L)' 'MRTDLIAVHNAEVPGGILRPGAGWTPVLRTGVDRPQAVPALVDHHAGAGRLR' A
#
# COMPACT_ATOMS: atom_id res chain seq x y z
N MET A 1 1.51 9.14 12.46
CA MET A 1 2.97 9.11 12.16
C MET A 1 3.19 8.38 10.86
N ARG A 2 4.21 8.73 10.09
CA ARG A 2 4.61 8.01 8.88
C ARG A 2 5.66 6.98 9.27
N THR A 3 5.32 5.70 9.22
CA THR A 3 6.27 4.60 9.48
C THR A 3 7.02 4.26 8.20
N ASP A 4 8.33 4.05 8.30
CA ASP A 4 9.15 3.50 7.23
C ASP A 4 9.18 1.97 7.34
N LEU A 5 8.35 1.31 6.53
CA LEU A 5 8.20 -0.14 6.55
C LEU A 5 9.47 -0.88 6.06
N ILE A 6 10.28 -0.26 5.20
CA ILE A 6 11.51 -0.87 4.71
C ILE A 6 12.57 -0.86 5.82
N ALA A 7 12.70 0.26 6.54
CA ALA A 7 13.62 0.37 7.66
C ALA A 7 13.25 -0.61 8.80
N VAL A 8 11.97 -0.73 9.13
CA VAL A 8 11.47 -1.70 10.12
C VAL A 8 11.83 -3.13 9.70
N HIS A 9 11.52 -3.53 8.46
CA HIS A 9 11.85 -4.87 7.95
C HIS A 9 13.36 -5.15 8.02
N ASN A 10 14.21 -4.23 7.58
CA ASN A 10 15.66 -4.45 7.54
C ASN A 10 16.28 -4.54 8.96
N ALA A 11 15.69 -3.86 9.95
CA ALA A 11 16.11 -3.96 11.34
C ALA A 11 15.74 -5.33 11.95
N GLU A 12 14.57 -5.86 11.60
CA GLU A 12 14.06 -7.13 12.13
C GLU A 12 14.53 -8.37 11.34
N VAL A 13 14.92 -8.22 10.07
CA VAL A 13 15.33 -9.31 9.18
C VAL A 13 16.67 -9.02 8.48
N PRO A 14 17.82 -9.12 9.19
CA PRO A 14 19.12 -8.73 8.65
C PRO A 14 19.58 -9.56 7.44
N GLY A 15 19.12 -10.82 7.31
CA GLY A 15 19.45 -11.71 6.20
C GLY A 15 18.64 -11.47 4.92
N GLY A 16 17.64 -10.59 4.96
CA GLY A 16 16.68 -10.37 3.87
C GLY A 16 16.53 -8.89 3.52
N ILE A 17 17.65 -8.20 3.30
CA ILE A 17 17.66 -6.75 3.09
C ILE A 17 16.84 -6.35 1.86
N LEU A 18 15.80 -5.55 2.09
CA LEU A 18 14.99 -4.92 1.06
C LEU A 18 15.58 -3.57 0.64
N ARG A 19 15.43 -3.25 -0.64
CA ARG A 19 15.77 -1.95 -1.21
C ARG A 19 14.49 -1.21 -1.63
N PRO A 20 14.46 0.12 -1.50
CA PRO A 20 13.33 0.90 -1.99
C PRO A 20 13.26 0.87 -3.52
N GLY A 21 12.03 0.94 -4.02
CA GLY A 21 11.75 1.00 -5.45
C GLY A 21 11.60 -0.38 -6.09
N ALA A 22 10.74 -0.45 -7.12
CA ALA A 22 10.45 -1.67 -7.84
C ALA A 22 11.19 -1.78 -9.19
N GLY A 23 11.95 -0.75 -9.59
CA GLY A 23 12.59 -0.69 -10.91
C GLY A 23 11.66 -0.33 -12.08
N TRP A 24 10.38 -0.05 -11.80
CA TRP A 24 9.40 0.40 -12.78
C TRP A 24 8.41 1.37 -12.15
N THR A 25 7.75 2.17 -12.99
CA THR A 25 6.70 3.10 -12.58
C THR A 25 5.33 2.57 -13.01
N PRO A 26 4.33 2.50 -12.11
CA PRO A 26 2.98 2.08 -12.48
C PRO A 26 2.35 2.93 -13.57
N VAL A 27 1.75 2.27 -14.57
CA VAL A 27 1.04 2.93 -15.66
C VAL A 27 -0.45 3.08 -15.31
N LEU A 28 -1.31 2.10 -15.61
CA LEU A 28 -2.76 2.33 -15.57
C LEU A 28 -3.33 2.27 -14.15
N ARG A 29 -4.00 3.37 -13.76
CA ARG A 29 -4.65 3.59 -12.45
C ARG A 29 -5.76 4.64 -12.58
N THR A 30 -6.82 4.57 -11.77
CA THR A 30 -7.95 5.52 -11.78
C THR A 30 -7.92 6.55 -10.64
N GLY A 31 -6.73 6.81 -10.08
CA GLY A 31 -6.51 7.67 -8.91
C GLY A 31 -5.76 6.92 -7.81
N VAL A 32 -5.27 7.64 -6.80
CA VAL A 32 -4.71 7.06 -5.57
C VAL A 32 -5.26 7.84 -4.38
N ASP A 33 -6.10 7.19 -3.58
CA ASP A 33 -6.71 7.80 -2.41
C ASP A 33 -5.69 8.07 -1.30
N ARG A 34 -6.03 9.02 -0.42
CA ARG A 34 -5.24 9.27 0.78
C ARG A 34 -5.25 8.03 1.67
N PRO A 35 -4.11 7.59 2.24
CA PRO A 35 -4.04 6.38 3.07
C PRO A 35 -5.06 6.33 4.21
N GLN A 36 -5.43 7.51 4.75
CA GLN A 36 -6.41 7.64 5.83
C GLN A 36 -7.85 7.32 5.39
N ALA A 37 -8.18 7.49 4.10
CA ALA A 37 -9.52 7.22 3.56
C ALA A 37 -9.69 5.76 3.13
N VAL A 38 -8.58 5.06 2.82
CA VAL A 38 -8.59 3.70 2.26
C VAL A 38 -9.42 2.71 3.09
N PRO A 39 -9.32 2.65 4.44
CA PRO A 39 -10.11 1.69 5.21
C PRO A 39 -11.62 1.83 4.98
N ALA A 40 -12.15 3.05 5.03
CA ALA A 40 -13.59 3.30 4.83
C ALA A 40 -14.02 3.05 3.37
N LEU A 41 -13.19 3.44 2.40
CA LEU A 41 -13.48 3.21 0.98
C LEU A 41 -13.54 1.72 0.66
N VAL A 42 -12.58 0.93 1.14
CA VAL A 42 -12.57 -0.52 0.94
C VAL A 42 -13.72 -1.20 1.67
N ASP A 43 -13.99 -0.80 2.92
CA ASP A 43 -15.09 -1.35 3.71
C ASP A 43 -16.46 -1.16 3.06
N HIS A 44 -16.70 -0.01 2.41
CA HIS A 44 -18.00 0.28 1.80
C HIS A 44 -18.15 -0.22 0.36
N HIS A 45 -17.07 -0.32 -0.42
CA HIS A 45 -17.17 -0.52 -1.88
C HIS A 45 -16.58 -1.84 -2.39
N ALA A 46 -15.68 -2.51 -1.65
CA ALA A 46 -15.03 -3.72 -2.16
C ALA A 46 -15.91 -4.96 -1.99
N GLY A 47 -16.17 -5.72 -3.06
CA GLY A 47 -16.89 -7.00 -3.01
C GLY A 47 -18.19 -7.04 -3.82
N ALA A 48 -18.71 -8.26 -4.03
CA ALA A 48 -19.93 -8.47 -4.81
C ALA A 48 -21.17 -7.87 -4.10
N GLY A 49 -22.12 -7.36 -4.88
CA GLY A 49 -23.39 -6.80 -4.36
C GLY A 49 -23.29 -5.40 -3.74
N ARG A 50 -22.13 -4.74 -3.81
CA ARG A 50 -21.92 -3.36 -3.31
C ARG A 50 -22.04 -2.29 -4.39
N LEU A 51 -22.24 -2.72 -5.63
CA LEU A 51 -22.60 -1.83 -6.74
C LEU A 51 -24.11 -1.57 -6.67
N ARG A 52 -24.48 -0.30 -6.79
CA ARG A 52 -25.87 0.13 -6.91
C ARG A 52 -26.31 0.14 -8.36
#